data_AF-D9WUP4-F1
#
_entry.id   AF-D9WUP4-F1
#
_cell.length_a   1.000
_cell.length_b   1.000
_cell.length_c   1.000
_cell.angle_alpha   90.00
_cell.angle_beta   90.00
_cell.angle_gamma   90.00
#
_symmetry.space_group_name_H-M   'P 1'
#
loop_
_entity.id
_entity.type
_entity.pdbx_description
1 polymer ?
#
loop_
_entity_poly.entity_id
_entity_poly.type
_entity_poly.pdbx_seq_one_letter_code
_entity_poly.pdbx_strand_id
1 'polypeptide(L)'
;MTMLKRLLGSAVGAAVLLGSGLAPPAQAADATTGRPDGAEAKALRIAERIDKAFPDTGQDFVRARAQAGQGLAASGHHLRIDLPDTSRDSLTLARTGAGDRAPLSLSLPKGAAQRPAQPAKDGTVAYPDALPHTDLAVRPMKRSARVQSVLKDAAAPSEFTYPVEVPKGGRLSQGKDGSVAVMDARGKPVGGIDAPAARDANGKAVPASYRVEGNSVVQTVRHDAAAHPVVADAQASGGAILSAHWDVRGDGPSFYVATADWFRNNQLIRPNFGTGVAWVELLQEYGPLIPNNRGGLYDQFACHHQFAQGNPEWHLEDWRQDGSYPWTVWWECNPPRA
;
A
#
# COMPACT_ATOMS: atom_id res chain seq x y z
N MET A 1 -60.43 -87.94 -1.15
CA MET A 1 -60.03 -86.83 -2.03
C MET A 1 -59.83 -85.59 -1.17
N THR A 2 -58.77 -84.84 -1.49
CA THR A 2 -58.32 -83.59 -0.86
C THR A 2 -57.65 -83.75 0.52
N MET A 3 -56.33 -83.56 0.48
CA MET A 3 -55.36 -83.74 1.56
C MET A 3 -55.49 -82.68 2.66
N LEU A 4 -55.54 -83.16 3.90
CA LEU A 4 -55.16 -82.43 5.10
C LEU A 4 -54.48 -83.43 6.03
N LYS A 5 -53.20 -83.23 6.36
CA LYS A 5 -52.64 -83.60 7.66
C LYS A 5 -51.25 -83.04 7.87
N ARG A 6 -51.17 -82.28 8.97
CA ARG A 6 -50.00 -81.89 9.76
C ARG A 6 -48.93 -82.98 9.80
N LEU A 7 -47.67 -82.56 9.93
CA LEU A 7 -46.75 -83.11 10.94
C LEU A 7 -45.57 -82.14 11.17
N LEU A 8 -45.28 -81.97 12.47
CA LEU A 8 -44.08 -81.33 13.01
C LEU A 8 -42.85 -82.18 12.73
N GLY A 9 -41.68 -81.56 12.67
CA GLY A 9 -40.40 -82.25 12.73
C GLY A 9 -39.23 -81.28 12.88
N SER A 10 -38.75 -81.13 14.11
CA SER A 10 -37.52 -80.41 14.48
C SER A 10 -36.27 -81.14 13.97
N ALA A 11 -35.26 -80.40 13.51
CA ALA A 11 -33.89 -80.92 13.34
C ALA A 11 -32.85 -79.82 13.64
N VAL A 12 -32.35 -79.88 14.88
CA VAL A 12 -30.96 -79.78 15.36
C VAL A 12 -29.89 -79.16 14.43
N GLY A 13 -29.25 -78.09 14.95
CA GLY A 13 -27.80 -78.11 15.21
C GLY A 13 -26.88 -77.33 14.25
N ALA A 14 -26.35 -76.20 14.71
CA ALA A 14 -24.91 -75.95 14.92
C ALA A 14 -24.65 -74.43 15.03
N ALA A 15 -24.20 -73.99 16.20
CA ALA A 15 -23.73 -72.63 16.43
C ALA A 15 -22.33 -72.45 15.82
N VAL A 16 -22.18 -71.49 14.91
CA VAL A 16 -20.89 -71.00 14.44
C VAL A 16 -20.73 -69.57 14.95
N LEU A 17 -19.66 -69.35 15.72
CA LEU A 17 -19.22 -68.05 16.23
C LEU A 17 -18.70 -67.20 15.06
N LEU A 18 -19.39 -66.11 14.74
CA LEU A 18 -18.89 -65.08 13.83
C LEU A 18 -17.93 -64.17 14.61
N GLY A 19 -16.63 -64.33 14.36
CA GLY A 19 -15.61 -63.35 14.74
C GLY A 19 -15.68 -62.15 13.79
N SER A 20 -16.15 -61.01 14.29
CA SER A 20 -16.09 -59.73 13.60
C SER A 20 -14.66 -59.19 13.62
N GLY A 21 -13.90 -59.45 12.54
CA GLY A 21 -12.65 -58.78 12.25
C GLY A 21 -12.92 -57.37 11.71
N LEU A 22 -12.62 -56.34 12.51
CA LEU A 22 -12.53 -54.95 12.07
C LEU A 22 -11.27 -54.79 11.22
N ALA A 23 -11.43 -54.61 9.91
CA ALA A 23 -10.36 -54.08 9.07
C ALA A 23 -10.20 -52.57 9.36
N PRO A 24 -8.99 -52.06 9.59
CA PRO A 24 -8.80 -50.61 9.70
C PRO A 24 -9.10 -49.95 8.34
N PRO A 25 -9.71 -48.76 8.33
CA PRO A 25 -9.90 -48.03 7.08
C PRO A 25 -8.52 -47.66 6.50
N ALA A 26 -8.35 -47.92 5.21
CA ALA A 26 -7.21 -47.45 4.45
C ALA A 26 -7.14 -45.92 4.55
N GLN A 27 -6.08 -45.39 5.15
CA GLN A 27 -5.76 -43.97 5.05
C GLN A 27 -5.54 -43.63 3.58
N ALA A 28 -6.40 -42.79 3.03
CA ALA A 28 -6.08 -42.02 1.84
C ALA A 28 -4.80 -41.23 2.15
N ALA A 29 -3.78 -41.36 1.32
CA ALA A 29 -2.55 -40.58 1.43
C ALA A 29 -2.91 -39.11 1.21
N ASP A 30 -2.84 -38.34 2.30
CA ASP A 30 -3.09 -36.91 2.29
C ASP A 30 -1.93 -36.23 1.56
N ALA A 31 -2.21 -35.77 0.34
CA ALA A 31 -1.27 -35.03 -0.50
C ALA A 31 -1.19 -33.56 -0.05
N THR A 32 -0.83 -33.30 1.21
CA THR A 32 -0.59 -31.94 1.72
C THR A 32 0.41 -31.92 2.89
N THR A 33 1.72 -31.97 2.61
CA THR A 33 2.74 -31.54 3.60
C THR A 33 3.95 -30.87 2.95
N GLY A 34 3.71 -29.77 2.24
CA GLY A 34 4.68 -28.67 2.21
C GLY A 34 4.41 -27.80 3.43
N ARG A 35 5.30 -27.82 4.44
CA ARG A 35 5.08 -27.19 5.76
C ARG A 35 4.82 -25.67 5.64
N PRO A 36 3.67 -25.14 6.12
CA PRO A 36 3.32 -23.71 6.04
C PRO A 36 4.34 -22.79 6.73
N ASP A 37 5.01 -23.28 7.78
CA ASP A 37 5.97 -22.52 8.58
C ASP A 37 7.14 -21.95 7.76
N GLY A 38 7.54 -22.60 6.66
CA GLY A 38 8.71 -22.22 5.88
C GLY A 38 8.53 -20.94 5.06
N ALA A 39 7.38 -20.79 4.40
CA ALA A 39 7.06 -19.64 3.57
C ALA A 39 6.77 -18.40 4.43
N GLU A 40 5.95 -18.55 5.46
CA GLU A 40 5.64 -17.47 6.40
C GLU A 40 6.91 -17.00 7.13
N ALA A 41 7.79 -17.92 7.57
CA ALA A 41 9.06 -17.52 8.18
C ALA A 41 10.01 -16.83 7.19
N LYS A 42 9.97 -17.18 5.89
CA LYS A 42 10.75 -16.48 4.85
C LYS A 42 10.21 -15.06 4.63
N ALA A 43 8.90 -14.90 4.55
CA ALA A 43 8.24 -13.61 4.45
C ALA A 43 8.54 -12.73 5.67
N LEU A 44 8.49 -13.29 6.88
CA LEU A 44 8.83 -12.57 8.11
C LEU A 44 10.29 -12.07 8.11
N ARG A 45 11.25 -12.89 7.66
CA ARG A 45 12.65 -12.45 7.54
C ARG A 45 12.84 -11.32 6.53
N ILE A 46 12.03 -11.27 5.48
CA ILE A 46 12.04 -10.17 4.50
C ILE A 46 11.47 -8.90 5.17
N ALA A 47 10.35 -9.03 5.88
CA ALA A 47 9.76 -7.93 6.65
C ALA A 47 10.73 -7.36 7.70
N GLU A 48 11.42 -8.20 8.46
CA GLU A 48 12.42 -7.78 9.46
C GLU A 48 13.59 -6.99 8.83
N ARG A 49 14.05 -7.40 7.64
CA ARG A 49 15.09 -6.65 6.90
C ARG A 49 14.58 -5.29 6.47
N ILE A 50 13.33 -5.22 6.02
CA ILE A 50 12.68 -3.97 5.67
C ILE A 50 12.57 -3.07 6.89
N ASP A 51 12.07 -3.56 8.02
CA ASP A 51 11.91 -2.77 9.24
C ASP A 51 13.24 -2.24 9.77
N LYS A 52 14.32 -3.02 9.61
CA LYS A 52 15.66 -2.56 9.98
C LYS A 52 16.15 -1.41 9.09
N ALA A 53 15.91 -1.47 7.79
CA ALA A 53 16.33 -0.43 6.84
C ALA A 53 15.41 0.80 6.87
N PHE A 54 14.10 0.57 7.00
CA PHE A 54 13.03 1.56 7.07
C PHE A 54 12.21 1.34 8.35
N PRO A 55 12.68 1.86 9.50
CA PRO A 55 11.91 1.79 10.72
C PRO A 55 10.68 2.68 10.57
N ASP A 56 9.51 2.06 10.41
CA ASP A 56 8.24 2.76 10.32
C ASP A 56 7.80 3.14 11.75
N THR A 57 8.26 4.29 12.23
CA THR A 57 7.88 4.86 13.52
C THR A 57 6.42 5.33 13.46
N GLY A 58 5.53 4.59 14.14
CA GLY A 58 4.08 4.84 14.10
C GLY A 58 3.39 3.87 13.15
N GLN A 59 2.83 2.77 13.69
CA GLN A 59 2.31 1.67 12.88
C GLN A 59 1.04 2.08 12.10
N ASP A 60 1.25 2.51 10.87
CA ASP A 60 0.20 2.75 9.88
C ASP A 60 -0.04 1.55 8.96
N PHE A 61 0.51 0.38 9.28
CA PHE A 61 0.21 -0.83 8.52
C PHE A 61 -1.22 -1.28 8.71
N VAL A 62 -1.76 -1.85 7.64
CA VAL A 62 -3.02 -2.56 7.68
C VAL A 62 -2.77 -4.02 7.31
N ARG A 63 -3.49 -4.94 7.94
CA ARG A 63 -3.24 -6.37 7.67
C ARG A 63 -3.85 -6.78 6.34
N ALA A 64 -3.03 -7.42 5.50
CA ALA A 64 -3.51 -8.18 4.36
C ALA A 64 -4.42 -9.32 4.81
N ARG A 65 -5.51 -9.55 4.08
CA ARG A 65 -6.46 -10.65 4.28
C ARG A 65 -6.80 -11.25 2.93
N ALA A 66 -6.90 -12.58 2.87
CA ALA A 66 -7.48 -13.24 1.70
C ALA A 66 -8.97 -12.91 1.61
N GLN A 67 -9.43 -12.47 0.44
CA GLN A 67 -10.85 -12.35 0.13
C GLN A 67 -11.28 -13.53 -0.75
N ALA A 68 -12.39 -14.17 -0.38
CA ALA A 68 -12.90 -15.32 -1.12
C ALA A 68 -13.18 -14.93 -2.59
N GLY A 69 -12.44 -15.55 -3.51
CA GLY A 69 -12.55 -15.31 -4.95
C GLY A 69 -11.93 -14.00 -5.47
N GLN A 70 -11.24 -13.20 -4.65
CA GLN A 70 -10.73 -11.87 -5.02
C GLN A 70 -9.26 -11.60 -4.61
N GLY A 71 -8.48 -12.64 -4.30
CA GLY A 71 -7.05 -12.50 -3.98
C GLY A 71 -6.80 -11.89 -2.59
N LEU A 72 -5.58 -11.40 -2.36
CA LEU A 72 -5.20 -10.71 -1.13
C LEU A 72 -5.61 -9.22 -1.19
N ALA A 73 -6.21 -8.72 -0.12
CA ALA A 73 -6.55 -7.29 -0.01
C ALA A 73 -6.33 -6.77 1.41
N ALA A 74 -6.14 -5.47 1.54
CA ALA A 74 -6.14 -4.75 2.81
C ALA A 74 -7.07 -3.55 2.74
N SER A 75 -7.63 -3.17 3.89
CA SER A 75 -8.49 -2.00 4.03
C SER A 75 -7.82 -0.97 4.91
N GLY A 76 -7.55 0.18 4.32
CA GLY A 76 -7.07 1.39 4.97
C GLY A 76 -8.19 2.36 5.34
N HIS A 77 -7.80 3.60 5.63
CA HIS A 77 -8.71 4.71 5.86
C HIS A 77 -9.17 5.28 4.50
N HIS A 78 -10.44 5.05 4.17
CA HIS A 78 -11.02 5.38 2.87
C HIS A 78 -10.25 4.83 1.64
N LEU A 79 -9.54 3.71 1.85
CA LEU A 79 -8.69 3.10 0.83
C LEU A 79 -8.86 1.59 0.84
N ARG A 80 -9.18 1.02 -0.31
CA ARG A 80 -9.04 -0.41 -0.59
C ARG A 80 -7.71 -0.63 -1.30
N ILE A 81 -6.96 -1.61 -0.83
CA ILE A 81 -5.65 -1.99 -1.35
C ILE A 81 -5.75 -3.43 -1.82
N ASP A 82 -5.84 -3.64 -3.13
CA ASP A 82 -5.75 -4.98 -3.70
C ASP A 82 -4.27 -5.30 -3.91
N LEU A 83 -3.82 -6.36 -3.24
CA LEU A 83 -2.43 -6.79 -3.20
C LEU A 83 -2.19 -7.77 -4.36
N PRO A 84 -1.00 -7.75 -4.98
CA PRO A 84 -0.67 -8.69 -6.04
C PRO A 84 -0.74 -10.15 -5.55
N ASP A 85 -1.36 -11.04 -6.32
CA ASP A 85 -1.33 -12.48 -6.00
C ASP A 85 0.02 -13.10 -6.39
N THR A 86 0.71 -12.49 -7.37
CA THR A 86 2.06 -12.84 -7.78
C THR A 86 2.96 -11.62 -7.97
N SER A 87 4.27 -11.86 -7.98
CA SER A 87 5.30 -10.82 -8.24
C SER A 87 5.26 -10.19 -9.64
N ARG A 88 4.34 -10.58 -10.50
CA ARG A 88 4.13 -9.98 -11.84
C ARG A 88 2.87 -9.15 -11.94
N ASP A 89 2.02 -9.18 -10.91
CA ASP A 89 0.74 -8.51 -10.92
C ASP A 89 0.86 -7.06 -10.39
N SER A 90 -0.28 -6.37 -10.37
CA SER A 90 -0.37 -4.97 -9.94
C SER A 90 -0.93 -4.82 -8.55
N LEU A 91 -0.31 -3.90 -7.80
CA LEU A 91 -0.89 -3.28 -6.63
C LEU A 91 -1.95 -2.27 -7.09
N THR A 92 -3.17 -2.36 -6.56
CA THR A 92 -4.24 -1.39 -6.87
C THR A 92 -4.69 -0.66 -5.60
N LEU A 93 -4.77 0.67 -5.69
CA LEU A 93 -5.19 1.57 -4.64
C LEU A 93 -6.47 2.29 -5.06
N ALA A 94 -7.60 1.85 -4.51
CA ALA A 94 -8.93 2.36 -4.84
C ALA A 94 -9.51 3.14 -3.65
N ARG A 95 -9.77 4.44 -3.84
CA ARG A 95 -10.39 5.27 -2.80
C ARG A 95 -11.88 4.97 -2.66
N THR A 96 -12.33 4.74 -1.43
CA THR A 96 -13.74 4.52 -1.15
C THR A 96 -14.47 5.86 -1.06
N GLY A 97 -15.70 5.92 -1.58
CA GLY A 97 -16.48 7.16 -1.60
C GLY A 97 -15.96 8.23 -2.58
N ALA A 98 -15.03 7.89 -3.47
CA ALA A 98 -14.46 8.82 -4.46
C ALA A 98 -15.24 8.92 -5.79
N GLY A 99 -16.45 8.32 -5.86
CA GLY A 99 -17.23 8.22 -7.10
C GLY A 99 -16.49 7.43 -8.19
N ASP A 100 -16.63 7.85 -9.44
CA ASP A 100 -16.04 7.20 -10.63
C ASP A 100 -14.53 7.49 -10.83
N ARG A 101 -13.80 7.85 -9.76
CA ARG A 101 -12.37 8.12 -9.88
C ARG A 101 -11.62 6.80 -10.14
N ALA A 102 -10.85 6.76 -11.22
CA ALA A 102 -10.02 5.62 -11.53
C ALA A 102 -9.05 5.30 -10.36
N PRO A 103 -8.85 4.02 -10.01
CA PRO A 103 -7.87 3.64 -9.01
C PRO A 103 -6.45 3.89 -9.53
N LEU A 104 -5.50 4.00 -8.61
CA LEU A 104 -4.08 3.97 -8.95
C LEU A 104 -3.65 2.49 -9.04
N SER A 105 -3.05 2.09 -10.16
CA SER A 105 -2.49 0.75 -10.35
C SER A 105 -1.01 0.83 -10.69
N LEU A 106 -0.20 0.14 -9.88
CA LEU A 106 1.26 0.10 -9.97
C LEU A 106 1.70 -1.37 -10.03
N SER A 107 2.25 -1.79 -11.16
CA SER A 107 2.79 -3.15 -11.28
C SER A 107 4.11 -3.29 -10.54
N LEU A 108 4.35 -4.47 -9.99
CA LEU A 108 5.66 -4.82 -9.43
C LEU A 108 6.73 -4.78 -10.54
N PRO A 109 8.02 -4.65 -10.17
CA PRO A 109 9.11 -4.51 -11.13
C PRO A 109 9.06 -5.49 -12.31
N LYS A 110 9.14 -4.97 -13.54
CA LYS A 110 9.26 -5.79 -14.75
C LYS A 110 10.47 -6.72 -14.66
N GLY A 111 10.37 -7.87 -15.34
CA GLY A 111 11.44 -8.88 -15.37
C GLY A 111 11.42 -9.84 -14.19
N ALA A 112 10.51 -9.67 -13.23
CA ALA A 112 10.34 -10.61 -12.13
C ALA A 112 9.98 -12.02 -12.64
N ALA A 113 10.56 -13.05 -12.03
CA ALA A 113 10.03 -14.41 -12.08
C ALA A 113 8.65 -14.42 -11.41
N GLN A 114 7.76 -15.32 -11.83
CA GLN A 114 6.45 -15.46 -11.19
C GLN A 114 6.61 -16.17 -9.85
N ARG A 115 6.35 -15.45 -8.75
CA ARG A 115 6.39 -15.94 -7.38
C ARG A 115 5.02 -15.70 -6.75
N PRO A 116 4.42 -16.69 -6.06
CA PRO A 116 3.18 -16.47 -5.34
C PRO A 116 3.42 -15.54 -4.14
N ALA A 117 2.39 -14.77 -3.79
CA ALA A 117 2.36 -13.97 -2.59
C ALA A 117 2.58 -14.81 -1.32
N GLN A 118 3.43 -14.33 -0.42
CA GLN A 118 3.67 -14.94 0.91
C GLN A 118 3.39 -13.90 1.99
N PRO A 119 2.18 -13.89 2.57
CA PRO A 119 1.84 -12.97 3.66
C PRO A 119 2.66 -13.28 4.93
N ALA A 120 3.21 -12.25 5.55
CA ALA A 120 3.79 -12.28 6.89
C ALA A 120 2.79 -11.77 7.94
N LYS A 121 3.05 -12.06 9.22
CA LYS A 121 2.16 -11.73 10.34
C LYS A 121 1.94 -10.24 10.56
N ASP A 122 2.89 -9.41 10.15
CA ASP A 122 2.84 -7.96 10.23
C ASP A 122 1.99 -7.32 9.12
N GLY A 123 1.52 -8.12 8.15
CA GLY A 123 0.74 -7.67 6.99
C GLY A 123 1.58 -7.45 5.72
N THR A 124 2.91 -7.59 5.80
CA THR A 124 3.79 -7.54 4.63
C THR A 124 3.51 -8.73 3.72
N VAL A 125 3.37 -8.49 2.41
CA VAL A 125 3.27 -9.56 1.40
C VAL A 125 4.60 -9.67 0.66
N ALA A 126 5.33 -10.77 0.87
CA ALA A 126 6.63 -10.98 0.28
C ALA A 126 6.59 -11.88 -0.96
N TYR A 127 7.53 -11.64 -1.87
CA TYR A 127 7.78 -12.43 -3.08
C TYR A 127 9.27 -12.76 -3.13
N PRO A 128 9.68 -13.86 -2.50
CA PRO A 128 11.09 -14.17 -2.37
C PRO A 128 11.74 -14.58 -3.70
N ASP A 129 12.97 -14.12 -3.93
CA ASP A 129 13.76 -14.43 -5.14
C ASP A 129 12.98 -14.14 -6.43
N ALA A 130 12.25 -13.01 -6.44
CA ALA A 130 11.48 -12.56 -7.59
C ALA A 130 12.36 -11.94 -8.67
N LEU A 131 13.49 -11.34 -8.30
CA LEU A 131 14.52 -10.82 -9.19
C LEU A 131 15.91 -11.38 -8.79
N PRO A 132 16.93 -11.32 -9.66
CA PRO A 132 18.29 -11.74 -9.30
C PRO A 132 18.76 -11.07 -8.00
N HIS A 133 19.19 -11.88 -7.04
CA HIS A 133 19.66 -11.41 -5.72
C HIS A 133 18.69 -10.44 -5.00
N THR A 134 17.39 -10.50 -5.30
CA THR A 134 16.43 -9.49 -4.84
C THR A 134 15.09 -10.13 -4.48
N ASP A 135 14.62 -9.89 -3.25
CA ASP A 135 13.23 -10.16 -2.88
C ASP A 135 12.37 -8.93 -3.20
N LEU A 136 11.09 -9.15 -3.49
CA LEU A 136 10.10 -8.07 -3.52
C LEU A 136 9.17 -8.18 -2.32
N ALA A 137 8.60 -7.06 -1.89
CA ALA A 137 7.56 -7.03 -0.88
C ALA A 137 6.57 -5.89 -1.16
N VAL A 138 5.34 -6.06 -0.69
CA VAL A 138 4.34 -5.00 -0.65
C VAL A 138 3.88 -4.83 0.80
N ARG A 139 3.97 -3.60 1.31
CA ARG A 139 3.45 -3.23 2.63
C ARG A 139 2.23 -2.33 2.47
N PRO A 140 1.02 -2.84 2.70
CA PRO A 140 -0.17 -2.00 2.71
C PRO A 140 -0.19 -1.12 3.97
N MET A 141 -0.45 0.17 3.77
CA MET A 141 -0.57 1.17 4.84
C MET A 141 -1.99 1.71 4.88
N LYS A 142 -2.36 2.49 5.91
CA LYS A 142 -3.71 3.05 6.03
C LYS A 142 -4.11 3.89 4.81
N ARG A 143 -3.17 4.55 4.12
CA ARG A 143 -3.46 5.52 3.05
C ARG A 143 -2.55 5.42 1.84
N SER A 144 -1.62 4.49 1.87
CA SER A 144 -0.65 4.25 0.83
C SER A 144 -0.31 2.76 0.82
N ALA A 145 0.53 2.34 -0.11
CA ALA A 145 1.22 1.08 0.00
C ALA A 145 2.65 1.27 -0.51
N ARG A 146 3.57 0.47 0.03
CA ARG A 146 4.99 0.52 -0.34
C ARG A 146 5.32 -0.72 -1.15
N VAL A 147 5.83 -0.54 -2.36
CA VAL A 147 6.45 -1.63 -3.14
C VAL A 147 7.94 -1.56 -2.90
N GLN A 148 8.51 -2.63 -2.36
CA GLN A 148 9.88 -2.65 -1.85
C GLN A 148 10.69 -3.74 -2.53
N SER A 149 11.90 -3.36 -2.97
CA SER A 149 12.90 -4.30 -3.51
C SER A 149 14.02 -4.45 -2.47
N VAL A 150 14.24 -5.66 -1.98
CA VAL A 150 15.27 -5.98 -0.99
C VAL A 150 16.47 -6.62 -1.70
N LEU A 151 17.44 -5.79 -2.05
CA LEU A 151 18.68 -6.14 -2.73
C LEU A 151 19.59 -6.85 -1.72
N LYS A 152 19.85 -8.14 -1.91
CA LYS A 152 20.52 -9.00 -0.91
C LYS A 152 22.02 -8.78 -0.84
N ASP A 153 22.63 -8.42 -1.96
CA ASP A 153 24.07 -8.26 -2.13
C ASP A 153 24.36 -7.40 -3.37
N ALA A 154 25.65 -7.14 -3.62
CA ALA A 154 26.12 -6.29 -4.70
C ALA A 154 25.82 -6.81 -6.12
N ALA A 155 25.42 -8.09 -6.28
CA ALA A 155 25.02 -8.64 -7.57
C ALA A 155 23.54 -8.35 -7.92
N ALA A 156 22.78 -7.72 -7.01
CA ALA A 156 21.42 -7.29 -7.27
C ALA A 156 21.35 -6.18 -8.34
N PRO A 157 20.31 -6.15 -9.19
CA PRO A 157 20.08 -5.08 -10.15
C PRO A 157 20.07 -3.69 -9.49
N SER A 158 20.53 -2.69 -10.23
CA SER A 158 20.46 -1.29 -9.81
C SER A 158 19.24 -0.55 -10.38
N GLU A 159 18.47 -1.17 -11.27
CA GLU A 159 17.29 -0.56 -11.89
C GLU A 159 16.02 -1.42 -11.71
N PHE A 160 14.91 -0.77 -11.34
CA PHE A 160 13.60 -1.39 -11.16
C PHE A 160 12.55 -0.60 -11.93
N THR A 161 11.92 -1.23 -12.92
CA THR A 161 10.90 -0.58 -13.77
C THR A 161 9.50 -0.95 -13.28
N TYR A 162 8.74 0.04 -12.82
CA TYR A 162 7.36 -0.11 -12.36
C TYR A 162 6.39 0.38 -13.44
N PRO A 163 5.67 -0.51 -14.14
CA PRO A 163 4.55 -0.13 -15.00
C PRO A 163 3.45 0.56 -14.20
N VAL A 164 2.87 1.61 -14.77
CA VAL A 164 1.74 2.35 -14.18
C VAL A 164 0.58 2.32 -15.16
N GLU A 165 -0.61 1.96 -14.70
CA GLU A 165 -1.81 2.13 -15.51
C GLU A 165 -2.21 3.61 -15.49
N VAL A 166 -1.98 4.27 -16.62
CA VAL A 166 -2.36 5.66 -16.81
C VAL A 166 -3.76 5.72 -17.42
N PRO A 167 -4.70 6.50 -16.85
CA PRO A 167 -6.02 6.69 -17.44
C PRO A 167 -5.94 7.13 -18.89
N LYS A 168 -6.92 6.74 -19.72
CA LYS A 168 -6.94 7.09 -21.16
C LYS A 168 -6.80 8.61 -21.35
N GLY A 169 -5.81 9.03 -22.14
CA GLY A 169 -5.49 10.43 -22.41
C GLY A 169 -4.75 11.15 -21.26
N GLY A 170 -4.48 10.45 -20.16
CA GLY A 170 -3.69 10.93 -19.04
C GLY A 170 -2.18 10.82 -19.27
N ARG A 171 -1.40 11.14 -18.24
CA ARG A 171 0.07 11.10 -18.29
C ARG A 171 0.70 10.95 -16.90
N LEU A 172 1.96 10.54 -16.90
CA LEU A 172 2.83 10.66 -15.73
C LEU A 172 3.46 12.06 -15.69
N SER A 173 3.66 12.60 -14.49
CA SER A 173 4.18 13.94 -14.26
C SER A 173 5.20 13.93 -13.14
N GLN A 174 6.48 14.10 -13.45
CA GLN A 174 7.53 14.09 -12.44
C GLN A 174 7.62 15.44 -11.70
N GLY A 175 7.71 15.40 -10.37
CA GLY A 175 7.94 16.53 -9.48
C GLY A 175 9.42 16.87 -9.34
N LYS A 176 9.72 17.98 -8.66
CA LYS A 176 11.10 18.49 -8.49
C LYS A 176 11.99 17.58 -7.64
N ASP A 177 11.38 16.90 -6.67
CA ASP A 177 12.01 15.92 -5.80
C ASP A 177 12.13 14.53 -6.45
N GLY A 178 11.68 14.38 -7.69
CA GLY A 178 11.66 13.13 -8.43
C GLY A 178 10.40 12.28 -8.24
N SER A 179 9.49 12.65 -7.33
CA SER A 179 8.17 12.01 -7.18
C SER A 179 7.39 12.03 -8.49
N VAL A 180 6.42 11.13 -8.68
CA VAL A 180 5.68 11.00 -9.94
C VAL A 180 4.18 10.97 -9.68
N ALA A 181 3.46 11.99 -10.16
CA ALA A 181 2.01 12.01 -10.14
C ALA A 181 1.42 11.36 -11.39
N VAL A 182 0.30 10.67 -11.24
CA VAL A 182 -0.52 10.14 -12.32
C VAL A 182 -1.68 11.09 -12.56
N MET A 183 -1.78 11.63 -13.77
CA MET A 183 -2.82 12.59 -14.16
C MET A 183 -3.82 11.94 -15.12
N ASP A 184 -5.10 12.29 -14.98
CA ASP A 184 -6.10 12.01 -15.99
C ASP A 184 -6.00 12.98 -17.20
N ALA A 185 -6.84 12.76 -18.21
CA ALA A 185 -6.87 13.59 -19.42
C ALA A 185 -7.24 15.06 -19.19
N ARG A 186 -7.80 15.41 -18.01
CA ARG A 186 -8.18 16.77 -17.62
C ARG A 186 -7.10 17.44 -16.76
N GLY A 187 -5.98 16.76 -16.52
CA GLY A 187 -4.90 17.24 -15.65
C GLY A 187 -5.22 17.13 -14.16
N LYS A 188 -6.24 16.36 -13.77
CA LYS A 188 -6.52 16.07 -12.37
C LYS A 188 -5.68 14.87 -11.92
N PRO A 189 -5.00 14.95 -10.75
CA PRO A 189 -4.27 13.79 -10.24
C PRO A 189 -5.23 12.67 -9.86
N VAL A 190 -4.84 11.42 -10.10
CA VAL A 190 -5.54 10.21 -9.59
C VAL A 190 -4.78 9.52 -8.45
N GLY A 191 -3.50 9.85 -8.29
CA GLY A 191 -2.58 9.35 -7.28
C GLY A 191 -1.15 9.59 -7.72
N GLY A 192 -0.18 8.97 -7.05
CA GLY A 192 1.22 9.03 -7.47
C GLY A 192 2.13 8.12 -6.67
N ILE A 193 3.41 8.20 -7.02
CA ILE A 193 4.53 7.57 -6.35
C ILE A 193 5.35 8.70 -5.70
N ASP A 194 5.62 8.59 -4.41
CA ASP A 194 6.38 9.58 -3.64
C ASP A 194 7.84 9.64 -4.07
N ALA A 195 8.67 10.49 -3.45
CA ALA A 195 10.06 10.67 -3.86
C ALA A 195 10.85 9.34 -3.75
N PRO A 196 11.84 9.10 -4.64
CA PRO A 196 12.59 7.86 -4.63
C PRO A 196 13.39 7.73 -3.33
N ALA A 197 13.20 6.62 -2.62
CA ALA A 197 13.92 6.33 -1.40
C ALA A 197 14.64 4.98 -1.47
N ALA A 198 15.84 4.91 -0.89
CA ALA A 198 16.53 3.67 -0.62
C ALA A 198 17.35 3.80 0.67
N ARG A 199 17.43 2.71 1.43
CA ARG A 199 18.21 2.64 2.69
C ARG A 199 18.98 1.33 2.77
N ASP A 200 20.17 1.39 3.35
CA ASP A 200 21.03 0.23 3.56
C ASP A 200 20.67 -0.52 4.86
N ALA A 201 21.39 -1.60 5.17
CA ALA A 201 21.15 -2.44 6.34
C ALA A 201 21.39 -1.75 7.70
N ASN A 202 21.97 -0.55 7.68
CA ASN A 202 22.19 0.32 8.84
C ASN A 202 21.20 1.50 8.88
N GLY A 203 20.22 1.52 7.97
CA GLY A 203 19.24 2.61 7.83
C GLY A 203 19.80 3.87 7.16
N LYS A 204 21.02 3.83 6.62
CA LYS A 204 21.63 4.98 5.94
C LYS A 204 20.99 5.17 4.58
N ALA A 205 20.70 6.42 4.21
CA ALA A 205 20.17 6.76 2.89
C ALA A 205 21.15 6.33 1.79
N VAL A 206 20.61 5.66 0.77
CA VAL A 206 21.31 5.26 -0.45
C VAL A 206 20.77 6.11 -1.60
N PRO A 207 21.63 6.70 -2.46
CA PRO A 207 21.16 7.53 -3.55
C PRO A 207 20.22 6.77 -4.49
N ALA A 208 19.01 7.29 -4.66
CA ALA A 208 17.98 6.76 -5.54
C ALA A 208 17.38 7.88 -6.40
N SER A 209 16.95 7.55 -7.61
CA SER A 209 16.33 8.50 -8.54
C SER A 209 15.28 7.82 -9.39
N TYR A 210 14.22 8.54 -9.75
CA TYR A 210 13.26 8.10 -10.75
C TYR A 210 13.50 8.76 -12.10
N ARG A 211 13.14 8.05 -13.17
CA ARG A 211 12.87 8.60 -14.50
C ARG A 211 11.55 8.04 -15.03
N VAL A 212 10.86 8.81 -15.85
CA VAL A 212 9.62 8.38 -16.52
C VAL A 212 9.94 7.91 -17.94
N GLU A 213 9.51 6.69 -18.28
CA GLU A 213 9.63 6.09 -19.60
C GLU A 213 8.26 5.61 -20.08
N GLY A 214 7.59 6.41 -20.92
CA GLY A 214 6.20 6.15 -21.31
C GLY A 214 5.27 6.10 -20.09
N ASN A 215 4.60 4.96 -19.89
CA ASN A 215 3.75 4.70 -18.72
C ASN A 215 4.48 3.87 -17.67
N SER A 216 5.78 4.05 -17.50
CA SER A 216 6.57 3.35 -16.49
C SER A 216 7.46 4.33 -15.72
N VAL A 217 7.68 4.02 -14.45
CA VAL A 217 8.60 4.73 -13.57
C VAL A 217 9.78 3.81 -13.34
N VAL A 218 10.99 4.25 -13.71
CA VAL A 218 12.22 3.48 -13.49
C VAL A 218 12.96 4.06 -12.32
N GLN A 219 13.15 3.26 -11.28
CA GLN A 219 13.99 3.57 -10.12
C GLN A 219 15.41 3.08 -10.35
N THR A 220 16.37 3.98 -10.27
CA THR A 220 17.79 3.63 -10.21
C THR A 220 18.29 3.79 -8.78
N VAL A 221 19.02 2.80 -8.27
CA VAL A 221 19.59 2.78 -6.91
C VAL A 221 21.10 2.56 -7.00
N ARG A 222 21.89 3.49 -6.46
CA ARG A 222 23.36 3.41 -6.46
C ARG A 222 23.85 2.74 -5.18
N HIS A 223 23.94 1.41 -5.19
CA HIS A 223 24.16 0.57 -4.00
C HIS A 223 25.54 -0.09 -3.91
N ASP A 224 26.48 0.28 -4.78
CA ASP A 224 27.84 -0.27 -4.86
C ASP A 224 28.67 -0.10 -3.58
N ALA A 225 28.47 1.01 -2.86
CA ALA A 225 29.16 1.32 -1.59
C ALA A 225 28.27 1.12 -0.35
N ALA A 226 27.08 0.53 -0.50
CA ALA A 226 26.11 0.39 0.59
C ALA A 226 26.28 -0.92 1.36
N ALA A 227 25.82 -0.94 2.62
CA ALA A 227 25.75 -2.18 3.39
C ALA A 227 24.49 -2.98 3.05
N HIS A 228 24.63 -4.19 2.50
CA HIS A 228 23.48 -5.02 2.15
C HIS A 228 22.83 -5.73 3.37
N PRO A 229 21.51 -6.01 3.33
CA PRO A 229 20.61 -5.70 2.23
C PRO A 229 20.29 -4.21 2.11
N VAL A 230 20.18 -3.74 0.87
CA VAL A 230 19.63 -2.41 0.55
C VAL A 230 18.15 -2.59 0.23
N VAL A 231 17.31 -1.74 0.80
CA VAL A 231 15.89 -1.70 0.49
C VAL A 231 15.64 -0.47 -0.38
N ALA A 232 15.15 -0.69 -1.59
CA ALA A 232 14.60 0.35 -2.45
C ALA A 232 13.10 0.42 -2.24
N ASP A 233 12.56 1.62 -2.08
CA ASP A 233 11.18 1.85 -1.71
C ASP A 233 10.47 2.71 -2.74
N ALA A 234 9.32 2.23 -3.22
CA ALA A 234 8.39 2.95 -4.07
C ALA A 234 7.05 3.03 -3.34
N GLN A 235 6.85 4.12 -2.58
CA GLN A 235 5.60 4.39 -1.90
C GLN A 235 4.59 5.00 -2.88
N ALA A 236 3.42 4.37 -2.99
CA ALA A 236 2.32 4.81 -3.84
C ALA A 236 1.10 5.18 -2.99
N SER A 237 0.42 6.26 -3.35
CA SER A 237 -0.82 6.69 -2.69
C SER A 237 -1.85 7.22 -3.69
N GLY A 238 -3.11 6.83 -3.48
CA GLY A 238 -4.26 7.31 -4.29
C GLY A 238 -4.84 8.64 -3.81
N GLY A 239 -4.35 9.17 -2.68
CA GLY A 239 -4.79 10.39 -2.03
C GLY A 239 -3.63 11.33 -1.74
N ALA A 240 -3.90 12.63 -1.74
CA ALA A 240 -2.91 13.66 -1.46
C ALA A 240 -2.67 13.85 0.05
N ILE A 241 -3.62 13.43 0.90
CA ILE A 241 -3.58 13.62 2.35
C ILE A 241 -3.20 12.30 3.03
N LEU A 242 -2.06 12.31 3.73
CA LEU A 242 -1.52 11.15 4.44
C LEU A 242 -1.99 11.12 5.90
N SER A 243 -2.16 12.27 6.55
CA SER A 243 -2.78 12.35 7.87
C SER A 243 -3.19 13.78 8.14
N ALA A 244 -4.12 13.94 9.08
CA ALA A 244 -4.37 15.23 9.70
C ALA A 244 -4.84 15.06 11.14
N HIS A 245 -4.48 15.99 12.01
CA HIS A 245 -4.89 15.99 13.41
C HIS A 245 -4.80 17.39 14.00
N TRP A 246 -5.50 17.61 15.11
CA TRP A 246 -5.33 18.81 15.92
C TRP A 246 -4.32 18.53 17.03
N ASP A 247 -3.42 19.48 17.22
CA ASP A 247 -2.57 19.55 18.41
C ASP A 247 -2.39 21.02 18.83
N VAL A 248 -1.77 21.26 19.97
CA VAL A 248 -1.47 22.61 20.46
C VAL A 248 -0.08 23.02 19.99
N ARG A 249 -0.02 24.17 19.32
CA ARG A 249 1.22 24.77 18.84
C ARG A 249 1.27 26.23 19.23
N GLY A 250 2.25 26.60 20.06
CA GLY A 250 2.39 27.98 20.55
C GLY A 250 1.13 28.44 21.27
N ASP A 251 0.45 29.44 20.72
CA ASP A 251 -0.64 30.17 21.38
C ASP A 251 -2.04 29.55 21.17
N GLY A 252 -2.16 28.37 20.54
CA GLY A 252 -3.46 27.75 20.35
C GLY A 252 -3.48 26.44 19.58
N PRO A 253 -4.69 25.92 19.29
CA PRO A 253 -4.89 24.77 18.43
C PRO A 253 -4.31 25.01 17.03
N SER A 254 -3.68 24.00 16.47
CA SER A 254 -3.20 23.98 15.10
C SER A 254 -3.58 22.65 14.45
N PHE A 255 -4.02 22.74 13.20
CA PHE A 255 -4.41 21.60 12.39
C PHE A 255 -3.22 21.19 11.53
N TYR A 256 -2.60 20.09 11.94
CA TYR A 256 -1.47 19.48 11.27
C TYR A 256 -1.99 18.65 10.10
N VAL A 257 -1.42 18.86 8.91
CA VAL A 257 -1.79 18.17 7.67
C VAL A 257 -0.55 17.64 6.98
N ALA A 258 -0.37 16.31 7.00
CA ALA A 258 0.69 15.64 6.27
C ALA A 258 0.24 15.28 4.85
N THR A 259 1.11 15.52 3.87
CA THR A 259 0.78 15.36 2.44
C THR A 259 1.73 14.41 1.73
N ALA A 260 1.25 13.76 0.67
CA ALA A 260 2.08 12.94 -0.21
C ALA A 260 3.08 13.81 -1.00
N ASP A 261 4.28 13.28 -1.25
CA ASP A 261 5.35 13.98 -1.98
C ASP A 261 4.93 14.26 -3.42
N TRP A 262 4.30 13.28 -4.07
CA TRP A 262 3.83 13.42 -5.46
C TRP A 262 2.83 14.56 -5.62
N PHE A 263 2.11 14.93 -4.55
CA PHE A 263 1.22 16.06 -4.52
C PHE A 263 2.00 17.35 -4.25
N ARG A 264 2.73 17.39 -3.13
CA ARG A 264 3.40 18.59 -2.61
C ARG A 264 4.48 19.17 -3.53
N ASN A 265 5.24 18.31 -4.21
CA ASN A 265 6.42 18.71 -4.98
C ASN A 265 6.20 18.82 -6.50
N ASN A 266 4.96 18.69 -6.95
CA ASN A 266 4.63 18.68 -8.37
C ASN A 266 4.07 20.02 -8.86
N GLN A 267 4.88 20.77 -9.62
CA GLN A 267 4.50 22.11 -10.07
C GLN A 267 3.30 22.15 -11.00
N LEU A 268 2.98 21.06 -11.70
CA LEU A 268 1.83 21.01 -12.62
C LEU A 268 0.50 20.84 -11.89
N ILE A 269 0.53 20.44 -10.62
CA ILE A 269 -0.64 20.34 -9.74
C ILE A 269 -1.02 21.72 -9.17
N ARG A 270 -0.04 22.61 -9.00
CA ARG A 270 -0.16 23.88 -8.26
C ARG A 270 -1.09 24.93 -8.90
N PRO A 271 -1.01 25.23 -10.21
CA PRO A 271 -1.90 26.22 -10.84
C PRO A 271 -3.28 25.67 -11.24
N ASN A 272 -3.56 24.39 -10.98
CA ASN A 272 -4.74 23.67 -11.49
C ASN A 272 -5.67 23.19 -10.36
N PHE A 273 -6.65 22.35 -10.70
CA PHE A 273 -7.60 21.71 -9.78
C PHE A 273 -6.96 20.89 -8.63
N GLY A 274 -5.65 20.66 -8.66
CA GLY A 274 -4.96 19.79 -7.71
C GLY A 274 -5.13 20.18 -6.25
N THR A 275 -4.91 21.46 -5.91
CA THR A 275 -5.12 21.98 -4.55
C THR A 275 -6.56 21.76 -4.08
N GLY A 276 -7.55 22.08 -4.92
CA GLY A 276 -8.95 21.87 -4.61
C GLY A 276 -9.33 20.40 -4.42
N VAL A 277 -8.73 19.50 -5.20
CA VAL A 277 -8.95 18.04 -5.06
C VAL A 277 -8.41 17.52 -3.74
N ALA A 278 -7.22 17.95 -3.33
CA ALA A 278 -6.65 17.59 -2.03
C ALA A 278 -7.42 18.21 -0.86
N TRP A 279 -7.93 19.43 -1.02
CA TRP A 279 -8.79 20.06 -0.03
C TRP A 279 -10.13 19.34 0.16
N VAL A 280 -10.78 18.94 -0.93
CA VAL A 280 -12.02 18.13 -0.87
C VAL A 280 -11.75 16.79 -0.18
N GLU A 281 -10.62 16.16 -0.48
CA GLU A 281 -10.17 14.96 0.23
C GLU A 281 -10.01 15.20 1.73
N LEU A 282 -9.29 16.26 2.13
CA LEU A 282 -9.09 16.63 3.52
C LEU A 282 -10.45 16.83 4.23
N LEU A 283 -11.38 17.54 3.61
CA LEU A 283 -12.72 17.77 4.17
C LEU A 283 -13.59 16.52 4.22
N GLN A 284 -13.48 15.62 3.25
CA GLN A 284 -14.25 14.37 3.25
C GLN A 284 -13.91 13.50 4.46
N GLU A 285 -12.66 13.56 4.91
CA GLU A 285 -12.15 12.67 5.96
C GLU A 285 -12.07 13.35 7.32
N TYR A 286 -11.69 14.62 7.34
CA TYR A 286 -11.42 15.39 8.55
C TYR A 286 -12.33 16.60 8.72
N GLY A 287 -13.23 16.87 7.78
CA GLY A 287 -14.15 18.01 7.83
C GLY A 287 -14.99 18.10 9.11
N PRO A 288 -15.49 17.00 9.69
CA PRO A 288 -16.16 17.03 10.99
C PRO A 288 -15.27 17.48 12.15
N LEU A 289 -13.95 17.37 12.00
CA LEU A 289 -12.97 17.84 12.99
C LEU A 289 -12.60 19.30 12.80
N ILE A 290 -13.01 19.96 11.72
CA ILE A 290 -12.68 21.37 11.45
C ILE A 290 -13.88 22.24 11.85
N PRO A 291 -13.85 22.84 13.06
CA PRO A 291 -15.04 23.45 13.64
C PRO A 291 -15.36 24.81 13.02
N ASN A 292 -14.34 25.57 12.60
CA ASN A 292 -14.47 26.96 12.18
C ASN A 292 -13.59 27.30 10.96
N ASN A 293 -13.78 28.51 10.42
CA ASN A 293 -12.86 29.19 9.49
C ASN A 293 -12.35 28.34 8.31
N ARG A 294 -13.25 27.62 7.63
CA ARG A 294 -12.88 26.77 6.50
C ARG A 294 -12.32 27.55 5.31
N GLY A 295 -12.74 28.80 5.12
CA GLY A 295 -12.21 29.70 4.09
C GLY A 295 -10.74 30.03 4.35
N GLY A 296 -10.44 30.58 5.53
CA GLY A 296 -9.07 30.90 5.91
C GLY A 296 -8.14 29.70 5.98
N LEU A 297 -8.63 28.53 6.43
CA LEU A 297 -7.84 27.29 6.39
C LEU A 297 -7.55 26.81 4.96
N TYR A 298 -8.51 26.97 4.03
CA TYR A 298 -8.25 26.67 2.61
C TYR A 298 -7.18 27.59 2.03
N ASP A 299 -7.23 28.88 2.32
CA ASP A 299 -6.23 29.84 1.84
C ASP A 299 -4.84 29.54 2.42
N GLN A 300 -4.75 29.18 3.70
CA GLN A 300 -3.51 28.70 4.32
C GLN A 300 -3.01 27.43 3.62
N PHE A 301 -3.86 26.42 3.44
CA PHE A 301 -3.52 25.16 2.75
C PHE A 301 -3.01 25.41 1.32
N ALA A 302 -3.72 26.24 0.56
CA ALA A 302 -3.33 26.62 -0.80
C ALA A 302 -2.00 27.37 -0.82
N CYS A 303 -1.75 28.24 0.16
CA CYS A 303 -0.50 28.97 0.29
C CYS A 303 0.66 28.01 0.61
N HIS A 304 0.46 27.09 1.55
CA HIS A 304 1.45 26.06 1.87
C HIS A 304 1.78 25.17 0.68
N HIS A 305 0.78 24.72 -0.08
CA HIS A 305 1.03 23.97 -1.31
C HIS A 305 1.82 24.79 -2.36
N GLN A 306 1.59 26.10 -2.42
CA GLN A 306 2.27 27.00 -3.37
C GLN A 306 3.65 27.48 -2.91
N PHE A 307 3.98 27.48 -1.62
CA PHE A 307 5.23 28.09 -1.15
C PHE A 307 6.04 27.24 -0.14
N ALA A 308 5.45 26.23 0.49
CA ALA A 308 6.07 25.46 1.58
C ALA A 308 6.36 23.97 1.23
N GLN A 309 6.88 23.69 0.04
CA GLN A 309 7.05 22.32 -0.48
C GLN A 309 8.05 21.45 0.31
N GLY A 310 9.04 22.10 0.92
CA GLY A 310 10.06 21.41 1.73
C GLY A 310 9.52 20.84 3.04
N ASN A 311 8.31 21.24 3.45
CA ASN A 311 7.70 20.82 4.70
C ASN A 311 6.69 19.70 4.43
N PRO A 312 6.92 18.47 4.92
CA PRO A 312 6.01 17.34 4.70
C PRO A 312 4.68 17.49 5.44
N GLU A 313 4.66 18.35 6.46
CA GLU A 313 3.52 18.66 7.30
C GLU A 313 3.27 20.16 7.30
N TRP A 314 2.00 20.56 7.15
CA TRP A 314 1.55 21.94 7.16
C TRP A 314 0.69 22.19 8.39
N HIS A 315 0.83 23.37 8.98
CA HIS A 315 0.14 23.77 10.19
C HIS A 315 -0.85 24.86 9.83
N LEU A 316 -2.13 24.60 10.02
CA LEU A 316 -3.21 25.49 9.64
C LEU A 316 -3.97 25.88 10.90
N GLU A 317 -4.23 27.17 11.10
CA GLU A 317 -4.87 27.64 12.33
C GLU A 317 -6.20 28.33 12.03
N ASP A 318 -7.28 27.85 12.66
CA ASP A 318 -8.65 28.33 12.43
C ASP A 318 -8.97 29.64 13.18
N TRP A 319 -8.15 30.02 14.15
CA TRP A 319 -8.23 31.28 14.88
C TRP A 319 -7.54 32.46 14.19
N ARG A 320 -6.87 32.24 13.05
CA ARG A 320 -6.28 33.32 12.23
C ARG A 320 -7.37 34.04 11.45
N GLN A 321 -7.12 35.31 11.09
CA GLN A 321 -8.06 36.11 10.29
C GLN A 321 -8.37 35.44 8.95
N ASP A 322 -9.65 35.33 8.62
CA ASP A 322 -10.12 34.92 7.30
C ASP A 322 -9.99 36.13 6.35
N GLY A 323 -8.97 36.09 5.50
CA GLY A 323 -8.65 37.15 4.54
C GLY A 323 -8.93 36.72 3.11
N SER A 324 -8.23 37.35 2.16
CA SER A 324 -8.15 36.83 0.79
C SER A 324 -6.88 36.01 0.61
N TYR A 325 -6.84 35.13 -0.38
CA TYR A 325 -5.62 34.39 -0.70
C TYR A 325 -4.37 35.28 -0.88
N PRO A 326 -4.40 36.40 -1.64
CA PRO A 326 -3.25 37.31 -1.73
C PRO A 326 -2.82 37.88 -0.36
N TRP A 327 -3.78 38.13 0.54
CA TRP A 327 -3.48 38.56 1.90
C TRP A 327 -2.78 37.45 2.71
N THR A 328 -3.25 36.20 2.59
CA THR A 328 -2.61 35.05 3.21
C THR A 328 -1.18 34.83 2.70
N VAL A 329 -0.94 35.05 1.41
CA VAL A 329 0.41 35.02 0.82
C VAL A 329 1.28 36.16 1.33
N TRP A 330 0.73 37.37 1.47
CA TRP A 330 1.44 38.52 2.05
C TRP A 330 1.96 38.22 3.46
N TRP A 331 1.19 37.46 4.25
CA TRP A 331 1.55 37.01 5.60
C TRP A 331 2.29 35.66 5.62
N GLU A 332 2.95 35.27 4.53
CA GLU A 332 3.76 34.04 4.45
C GLU A 332 2.99 32.79 4.89
N CYS A 333 1.74 32.67 4.42
CA CYS A 333 0.80 31.60 4.76
C CYS A 333 0.31 31.58 6.23
N ASN A 334 0.73 32.54 7.05
CA ASN A 334 0.38 32.62 8.48
C ASN A 334 -0.29 33.97 8.80
N PRO A 335 -1.54 34.21 8.37
CA PRO A 335 -2.27 35.45 8.67
C PRO A 335 -2.28 35.77 10.18
N PRO A 336 -2.40 37.05 10.56
CA PRO A 336 -2.42 37.43 11.97
C PRO A 336 -3.67 36.87 12.67
N ARG A 337 -3.61 36.84 14.00
CA ARG A 337 -4.73 36.40 14.84
C ARG A 337 -5.98 37.27 14.62
N ALA A 338 -7.15 36.64 14.60
CA ALA A 338 -8.45 37.32 14.52
C ALA A 338 -8.82 38.04 15.82
#